data_AF-N9LNM5-F1
#
_entry.id   AF-N9LNM5-F1
#
_cell.length_a   1.000
_cell.length_b   1.000
_cell.length_c   1.000
_cell.angle_alpha   90.00
_cell.angle_beta   90.00
_cell.angle_gamma   90.00
#
_symmetry.space_group_name_H-M   'P 1'
#
loop_
_entity.id
_entity.type
_entity.pdbx_description
1 polymer ?
#
loop_
_entity_poly.entity_id
_entity_poly.type
_entity_poly.pdbx_seq_one_letter_code
_entity_poly.pdbx_strand_id
1 'polypeptide(L)'
;MRSNILWLCFGIFLLLQGCVNAAIQPQKIQSQPTELKQRYFQAKTIASDGTIIAFTVYQPHLKAGQTAPLLLHTHGFGLSRMKRPELSLYGFLLPTGQVAKTAWKDGYWVISYDQRGHGNSQGKIRLTDPEKEAQDVISIMNWAEKNLPQLAQNQNGVRTGMIGESYAGGVQYIASALDPRLQAIVPITTWHDIVDSLVPNGVPKGDWLSFLNLIGDWWNWKKLIPNLNKLIKISNKVS
;
A
#
# COMPACT_ATOMS: atom_id res chain seq x y z
N MET A 1 -83.27 18.36 -5.50
CA MET A 1 -82.19 18.66 -4.54
C MET A 1 -81.06 17.65 -4.73
N ARG A 2 -80.21 17.89 -5.72
CA ARG A 2 -79.07 17.05 -6.14
C ARG A 2 -77.81 17.92 -5.98
N SER A 3 -77.23 17.98 -4.78
CA SER A 3 -75.97 18.74 -4.60
C SER A 3 -75.14 18.38 -3.36
N ASN A 4 -75.59 17.47 -2.47
CA ASN A 4 -74.89 17.27 -1.18
C ASN A 4 -74.20 15.91 -1.04
N ILE A 5 -74.28 15.02 -2.03
CA ILE A 5 -73.67 13.68 -1.96
C ILE A 5 -72.23 13.66 -2.51
N LEU A 6 -71.85 14.63 -3.36
CA LEU A 6 -70.51 14.66 -3.97
C LEU A 6 -69.40 15.14 -3.00
N TRP A 7 -69.74 15.87 -1.94
CA TRP A 7 -68.77 16.39 -0.97
C TRP A 7 -68.40 15.41 0.14
N LEU A 8 -69.21 14.36 0.37
CA LEU A 8 -68.92 13.37 1.42
C LEU A 8 -67.89 12.32 0.97
N CYS A 9 -67.81 12.01 -0.33
CA CYS A 9 -66.88 11.03 -0.87
C CYS A 9 -65.43 11.56 -0.99
N PHE A 10 -65.22 12.88 -0.99
CA PHE A 10 -63.88 13.47 -1.12
C PHE A 10 -63.15 13.59 0.24
N GLY A 11 -63.87 13.57 1.36
CA GLY A 11 -63.27 13.66 2.71
C GLY A 11 -62.67 12.36 3.25
N ILE A 12 -63.16 11.20 2.79
CA ILE A 12 -62.77 9.89 3.34
C ILE A 12 -61.49 9.33 2.68
N PHE A 13 -61.16 9.76 1.45
CA PHE A 13 -59.94 9.31 0.76
C PHE A 13 -58.64 10.00 1.25
N LEU A 14 -58.74 11.10 2.00
CA LEU A 14 -57.59 11.85 2.50
C LEU A 14 -57.04 11.35 3.85
N LEU A 15 -57.70 10.39 4.51
CA LEU A 15 -57.28 9.88 5.83
C LEU A 15 -56.44 8.58 5.78
N LEU A 16 -56.12 8.06 4.60
CA LEU A 16 -55.43 6.76 4.45
C LEU A 16 -54.01 6.82 3.85
N GLN A 17 -53.43 8.01 3.66
CA GLN A 17 -52.08 8.16 3.08
C GLN A 17 -50.98 8.50 4.11
N GLY A 18 -51.32 8.54 5.39
CA GLY A 18 -50.39 8.91 6.45
C GLY A 18 -49.96 7.74 7.31
N CYS A 19 -49.17 6.80 6.77
CA CYS A 19 -48.20 5.98 7.52
C CYS A 19 -47.62 4.92 6.58
N VAL A 20 -46.39 5.16 6.10
CA VAL A 20 -45.25 4.23 5.98
C VAL A 20 -44.32 4.85 4.94
N ASN A 21 -43.61 5.90 5.37
CA ASN A 21 -42.39 6.35 4.70
C ASN A 21 -41.26 6.43 5.74
N ALA A 22 -41.23 5.46 6.66
CA ALA A 22 -40.02 5.16 7.39
C ALA A 22 -39.04 4.56 6.38
N ALA A 23 -38.24 5.42 5.74
CA ALA A 23 -37.07 4.98 5.02
C ALA A 23 -36.27 4.11 5.99
N ILE A 24 -36.23 2.80 5.74
CA ILE A 24 -35.30 1.90 6.39
C ILE A 24 -33.92 2.41 5.93
N GLN A 25 -33.33 3.31 6.70
CA GLN A 25 -31.91 3.57 6.55
C GLN A 25 -31.24 2.21 6.74
N PRO A 26 -30.38 1.76 5.80
CA PRO A 26 -29.58 0.58 6.05
C PRO A 26 -28.83 0.84 7.35
N GLN A 27 -29.26 0.16 8.42
CA GLN A 27 -28.57 0.21 9.69
C GLN A 27 -27.17 -0.28 9.35
N LYS A 28 -26.18 0.64 9.35
CA LYS A 28 -24.78 0.24 9.34
C LYS A 28 -24.70 -0.71 10.52
N ILE A 29 -24.56 -2.01 10.24
CA ILE A 29 -24.25 -2.99 11.28
C ILE A 29 -22.90 -2.54 11.79
N GLN A 30 -22.94 -1.73 12.85
CA GLN A 30 -21.77 -1.22 13.52
C GLN A 30 -21.29 -2.44 14.28
N SER A 31 -20.50 -3.27 13.60
CA SER A 31 -19.86 -4.44 14.17
C SER A 31 -19.22 -3.97 15.47
N GLN A 32 -19.71 -4.49 16.60
CA GLN A 32 -19.19 -4.16 17.91
C GLN A 32 -17.67 -4.31 17.85
N PRO A 33 -16.89 -3.29 18.26
CA PRO A 33 -15.44 -3.34 18.17
C PRO A 33 -14.94 -4.61 18.87
N THR A 34 -14.49 -5.58 18.09
CA THR A 34 -14.08 -6.87 18.62
C THR A 34 -12.58 -6.78 18.91
N GLU A 35 -12.14 -7.42 19.98
CA GLU A 35 -10.70 -7.54 20.23
C GLU A 35 -10.01 -8.25 19.05
N LEU A 36 -8.98 -7.62 18.50
CA LEU A 36 -8.15 -8.20 17.47
C LEU A 36 -6.98 -8.92 18.14
N LYS A 37 -6.82 -10.21 17.83
CA LYS A 37 -5.61 -10.96 18.20
C LYS A 37 -4.47 -10.62 17.26
N GLN A 38 -3.25 -10.61 17.77
CA GLN A 38 -2.06 -10.46 16.94
C GLN A 38 -1.92 -11.65 15.99
N ARG A 39 -1.78 -11.40 14.69
CA ARG A 39 -1.59 -12.42 13.65
C ARG A 39 -1.00 -11.82 12.39
N TYR A 40 -0.65 -12.65 11.40
CA TYR A 40 -0.31 -12.18 10.07
C TYR A 40 -0.94 -13.05 8.99
N PHE A 41 -1.19 -12.49 7.81
CA PHE A 41 -1.76 -13.20 6.67
C PHE A 41 -1.29 -12.60 5.35
N GLN A 42 -1.38 -13.39 4.28
CA GLN A 42 -1.00 -12.94 2.93
C GLN A 42 -2.21 -12.33 2.23
N ALA A 43 -1.99 -11.27 1.48
CA ALA A 43 -3.03 -10.61 0.70
C ALA A 43 -2.46 -10.06 -0.61
N LYS A 44 -3.37 -9.66 -1.49
CA LYS A 44 -3.06 -9.07 -2.79
C LYS A 44 -4.03 -7.93 -3.07
N THR A 45 -3.56 -6.94 -3.80
CA THR A 45 -4.39 -5.89 -4.40
C THR A 45 -4.08 -5.79 -5.89
N ILE A 46 -4.93 -5.07 -6.61
CA ILE A 46 -4.76 -4.76 -8.02
C ILE A 46 -4.45 -3.27 -8.11
N ALA A 47 -3.30 -2.92 -8.68
CA ALA A 47 -2.92 -1.54 -8.94
C ALA A 47 -3.80 -0.91 -10.02
N SER A 48 -3.76 0.42 -10.16
CA SER A 48 -4.55 1.16 -11.17
C SER A 48 -4.32 0.67 -12.61
N ASP A 49 -3.14 0.11 -12.91
CA ASP A 49 -2.80 -0.45 -14.21
C ASP A 49 -3.08 -1.96 -14.35
N GLY A 50 -3.82 -2.55 -13.42
CA GLY A 50 -4.16 -3.97 -13.40
C GLY A 50 -3.06 -4.87 -12.82
N THR A 51 -1.90 -4.33 -12.43
CA THR A 51 -0.81 -5.13 -11.86
C THR A 51 -1.20 -5.70 -10.50
N ILE A 52 -1.02 -7.01 -10.32
CA ILE A 52 -1.21 -7.64 -9.00
C ILE A 52 -0.02 -7.34 -8.09
N ILE A 53 -0.29 -6.75 -6.94
CA ILE A 53 0.70 -6.46 -5.89
C ILE A 53 0.43 -7.35 -4.68
N ALA A 54 1.46 -8.09 -4.26
CA ALA A 54 1.36 -9.09 -3.21
C ALA A 54 2.06 -8.64 -1.92
N PHE A 55 1.38 -8.80 -0.79
CA PHE A 55 1.86 -8.32 0.50
C PHE A 55 1.49 -9.25 1.66
N THR A 56 2.12 -9.01 2.80
CA THR A 56 1.81 -9.65 4.07
C THR A 56 1.29 -8.57 5.01
N VAL A 57 0.09 -8.80 5.54
CA VAL A 57 -0.52 -7.97 6.57
C VAL A 57 -0.17 -8.54 7.92
N TYR A 58 0.32 -7.69 8.80
CA TYR A 58 0.61 -7.95 10.19
C TYR A 58 -0.41 -7.20 11.03
N GLN A 59 -1.36 -7.96 11.58
CA GLN A 59 -2.44 -7.47 12.41
C GLN A 59 -1.94 -7.37 13.86
N PRO A 60 -1.94 -6.17 14.47
CA PRO A 60 -1.58 -6.01 15.87
C PRO A 60 -2.64 -6.60 16.79
N HIS A 61 -2.28 -6.81 18.05
CA HIS A 61 -3.29 -6.96 19.10
C HIS A 61 -3.93 -5.60 19.37
N LEU A 62 -5.26 -5.51 19.31
CA LEU A 62 -6.01 -4.29 19.64
C LEU A 62 -7.22 -4.65 20.47
N LYS A 63 -7.42 -3.95 21.59
CA LYS A 63 -8.64 -4.06 22.38
C LYS A 63 -9.84 -3.51 21.61
N ALA A 64 -11.04 -3.88 22.05
CA ALA A 64 -12.27 -3.28 21.58
C ALA A 64 -12.19 -1.74 21.65
N GLY A 65 -12.46 -1.07 20.54
CA GLY A 65 -12.47 0.39 20.43
C GLY A 65 -11.09 1.04 20.23
N GLN A 66 -10.00 0.28 20.33
CA GLN A 66 -8.67 0.79 19.98
C GLN A 66 -8.49 0.87 18.46
N THR A 67 -7.76 1.87 18.01
CA THR A 67 -7.31 1.99 16.61
C THR A 67 -5.80 2.11 16.57
N ALA A 68 -5.20 1.70 15.45
CA ALA A 68 -3.76 1.80 15.25
C ALA A 68 -3.41 2.35 13.86
N PRO A 69 -2.34 3.16 13.75
CA PRO A 69 -1.84 3.62 12.46
C PRO A 69 -1.25 2.45 11.64
N LEU A 70 -1.10 2.70 10.34
CA LEU A 70 -0.50 1.76 9.39
C LEU A 70 0.97 2.14 9.14
N LEU A 71 1.86 1.16 9.22
CA LEU A 71 3.23 1.26 8.76
C LEU A 71 3.40 0.40 7.50
N LEU A 72 3.77 1.02 6.40
CA LEU A 72 4.17 0.32 5.18
C LEU A 72 5.68 0.04 5.23
N HIS A 73 6.04 -1.17 4.82
CA HIS A 73 7.43 -1.61 4.71
C HIS A 73 7.66 -2.33 3.38
N THR A 74 8.79 -2.10 2.73
CA THR A 74 9.19 -2.89 1.57
C THR A 74 10.71 -3.06 1.51
N HIS A 75 11.18 -3.72 0.47
CA HIS A 75 12.52 -4.25 0.36
C HIS A 75 13.39 -3.47 -0.63
N GLY A 76 14.69 -3.49 -0.42
CA GLY A 76 15.74 -3.11 -1.37
C GLY A 76 15.66 -3.90 -2.68
N PHE A 77 16.41 -3.43 -3.68
CA PHE A 77 16.36 -3.99 -5.03
C PHE A 77 16.76 -5.48 -5.04
N GLY A 78 15.97 -6.32 -5.70
CA GLY A 78 16.25 -7.76 -5.82
C GLY A 78 15.87 -8.63 -4.63
N LEU A 79 15.38 -8.02 -3.55
CA LEU A 79 14.92 -8.76 -2.38
C LEU A 79 13.41 -9.03 -2.43
N SER A 80 12.84 -9.42 -1.30
CA SER A 80 11.41 -9.70 -1.16
C SER A 80 10.90 -9.20 0.18
N ARG A 81 9.59 -9.03 0.28
CA ARG A 81 8.90 -8.58 1.47
C ARG A 81 9.22 -9.45 2.69
N MET A 82 8.95 -8.90 3.86
CA MET A 82 8.85 -9.67 5.10
C MET A 82 7.62 -10.60 5.00
N LYS A 83 7.75 -11.74 4.32
CA LYS A 83 6.64 -12.68 4.06
C LYS A 83 6.23 -13.45 5.31
N ARG A 84 7.20 -13.71 6.19
CA ARG A 84 7.03 -14.31 7.51
C ARG A 84 7.95 -13.58 8.50
N PRO A 85 7.48 -13.20 9.69
CA PRO A 85 8.23 -12.31 10.58
C PRO A 85 9.49 -12.94 11.17
N GLU A 86 9.49 -14.27 11.35
CA GLU A 86 10.61 -15.01 11.94
C GLU A 86 11.49 -15.73 10.90
N LEU A 87 11.04 -15.80 9.65
CA LEU A 87 11.68 -16.61 8.58
C LEU A 87 11.98 -15.80 7.32
N SER A 88 12.02 -14.47 7.42
CA SER A 88 12.40 -13.61 6.30
C SER A 88 13.70 -12.89 6.60
N LEU A 89 14.48 -12.65 5.54
CA LEU A 89 15.72 -11.89 5.62
C LEU A 89 15.52 -10.54 6.32
N TYR A 90 14.43 -9.84 5.99
CA TYR A 90 14.07 -8.56 6.61
C TYR A 90 13.75 -8.68 8.09
N GLY A 91 12.87 -9.61 8.46
CA GLY A 91 12.48 -9.76 9.86
C GLY A 91 13.61 -10.27 10.78
N PHE A 92 14.67 -10.84 10.19
CA PHE A 92 15.80 -11.42 10.93
C PHE A 92 17.06 -10.53 10.92
N LEU A 93 17.51 -10.05 9.75
CA LEU A 93 18.83 -9.40 9.60
C LEU A 93 18.78 -7.91 9.27
N LEU A 94 17.76 -7.44 8.54
CA LEU A 94 17.79 -6.07 8.02
C LEU A 94 17.12 -5.08 8.97
N PRO A 95 17.76 -3.93 9.29
CA PRO A 95 17.26 -2.98 10.29
C PRO A 95 15.82 -2.50 10.02
N THR A 96 15.48 -2.18 8.78
CA THR A 96 14.14 -1.72 8.38
C THR A 96 13.06 -2.78 8.61
N GLY A 97 13.39 -4.04 8.38
CA GLY A 97 12.50 -5.18 8.65
C GLY A 97 12.37 -5.47 10.14
N GLN A 98 13.45 -5.33 10.91
CA GLN A 98 13.41 -5.42 12.38
C GLN A 98 12.57 -4.31 13.00
N VAL A 99 12.66 -3.07 12.48
CA VAL A 99 11.78 -1.97 12.89
C VAL A 99 10.33 -2.26 12.53
N ALA A 100 10.04 -2.72 11.31
CA ALA A 100 8.68 -3.10 10.91
C ALA A 100 8.10 -4.21 11.80
N LYS A 101 8.90 -5.22 12.15
CA LYS A 101 8.52 -6.29 13.07
C LYS A 101 8.29 -5.76 14.50
N THR A 102 9.12 -4.84 14.97
CA THR A 102 8.98 -4.22 16.29
C THR A 102 7.73 -3.36 16.35
N ALA A 103 7.46 -2.54 15.33
CA ALA A 103 6.23 -1.77 15.22
C ALA A 103 4.97 -2.66 15.28
N TRP A 104 4.99 -3.82 14.62
CA TRP A 104 3.89 -4.78 14.73
C TRP A 104 3.70 -5.31 16.16
N LYS A 105 4.80 -5.55 16.89
CA LYS A 105 4.75 -5.95 18.31
C LYS A 105 4.24 -4.81 19.21
N ASP A 106 4.53 -3.57 18.83
CA ASP A 106 4.13 -2.36 19.56
C ASP A 106 2.72 -1.88 19.23
N GLY A 107 1.96 -2.65 18.44
CA GLY A 107 0.54 -2.39 18.19
C GLY A 107 0.24 -1.66 16.88
N TYR A 108 1.21 -1.50 15.99
CA TYR A 108 0.98 -0.93 14.66
C TYR A 108 0.42 -1.99 13.70
N TRP A 109 -0.47 -1.56 12.80
CA TRP A 109 -0.70 -2.31 11.58
C TRP A 109 0.56 -2.24 10.73
N VAL A 110 1.03 -3.37 10.23
CA VAL A 110 2.19 -3.37 9.32
C VAL A 110 1.81 -4.09 8.05
N ILE A 111 2.09 -3.48 6.89
CA ILE A 111 2.00 -4.17 5.61
C ILE A 111 3.39 -4.18 5.00
N SER A 112 3.93 -5.39 4.82
CA SER A 112 5.15 -5.58 4.03
C SER A 112 4.79 -6.07 2.64
N TYR A 113 5.20 -5.36 1.58
CA TYR A 113 4.81 -5.70 0.21
C TYR A 113 6.00 -6.00 -0.70
N ASP A 114 5.78 -6.88 -1.68
CA ASP A 114 6.73 -7.09 -2.78
C ASP A 114 6.51 -5.96 -3.78
N GLN A 115 7.55 -5.18 -4.08
CA GLN A 115 7.48 -4.16 -5.11
C GLN A 115 7.15 -4.80 -6.47
N ARG A 116 6.51 -4.05 -7.38
CA ARG A 116 6.24 -4.57 -8.72
C ARG A 116 7.49 -5.15 -9.36
N GLY A 117 7.29 -6.26 -10.05
CA GLY A 117 8.35 -7.06 -10.65
C GLY A 117 9.18 -7.91 -9.69
N HIS A 118 8.91 -7.89 -8.38
CA HIS A 118 9.60 -8.71 -7.38
C HIS A 118 8.68 -9.75 -6.74
N GLY A 119 9.29 -10.81 -6.20
CA GLY A 119 8.62 -11.82 -5.40
C GLY A 119 7.33 -12.35 -6.04
N ASN A 120 6.21 -12.18 -5.33
CA ASN A 120 4.88 -12.60 -5.79
C ASN A 120 4.06 -11.48 -6.45
N SER A 121 4.64 -10.30 -6.66
CA SER A 121 4.03 -9.21 -7.43
C SER A 121 4.31 -9.37 -8.93
N GLN A 122 3.35 -8.95 -9.73
CA GLN A 122 3.45 -8.91 -11.19
C GLN A 122 4.13 -7.62 -11.65
N GLY A 123 4.14 -7.36 -12.95
CA GLY A 123 4.65 -6.11 -13.53
C GLY A 123 6.16 -6.11 -13.78
N LYS A 124 6.65 -4.93 -14.14
CA LYS A 124 8.05 -4.65 -14.47
C LYS A 124 8.62 -3.59 -13.54
N ILE A 125 9.92 -3.67 -13.30
CA ILE A 125 10.68 -2.78 -12.43
C ILE A 125 11.05 -1.52 -13.22
N ARG A 126 10.63 -0.35 -12.75
CA ARG A 126 10.90 0.96 -13.35
C ARG A 126 11.65 1.92 -12.42
N LEU A 127 11.97 1.42 -11.23
CA LEU A 127 12.71 2.07 -10.16
C LEU A 127 11.87 3.15 -9.42
N THR A 128 11.63 4.28 -10.04
CA THR A 128 10.95 5.40 -9.38
C THR A 128 9.97 6.06 -10.34
N ASP A 129 9.04 5.28 -10.90
CA ASP A 129 8.01 5.80 -11.79
C ASP A 129 6.75 6.15 -10.97
N PRO A 130 6.40 7.44 -10.79
CA PRO A 130 5.25 7.85 -9.99
C PRO A 130 3.92 7.33 -10.54
N GLU A 131 3.84 7.03 -11.85
CA GLU A 131 2.65 6.46 -12.47
C GLU A 131 2.52 4.96 -12.24
N LYS A 132 3.50 4.35 -11.56
CA LYS A 132 3.61 2.90 -11.36
C LYS A 132 3.93 2.55 -9.91
N GLU A 133 5.17 2.70 -9.46
CA GLU A 133 5.59 2.31 -8.11
C GLU A 133 4.85 3.10 -7.01
N ALA A 134 4.58 4.39 -7.20
CA ALA A 134 3.79 5.15 -6.22
C ALA A 134 2.31 4.72 -6.23
N GLN A 135 1.74 4.42 -7.40
CA GLN A 135 0.36 3.93 -7.52
C GLN A 135 0.17 2.57 -6.83
N ASP A 136 1.20 1.73 -6.76
CA ASP A 136 1.15 0.47 -5.99
C ASP A 136 0.95 0.74 -4.49
N VAL A 137 1.66 1.72 -3.93
CA VAL A 137 1.54 2.13 -2.52
C VAL A 137 0.13 2.65 -2.24
N ILE A 138 -0.38 3.53 -3.10
CA ILE A 138 -1.74 4.08 -3.02
C ILE A 138 -2.78 2.95 -3.07
N SER A 139 -2.58 1.97 -3.94
CA SER A 139 -3.48 0.81 -4.09
C SER A 139 -3.47 -0.10 -2.86
N ILE A 140 -2.32 -0.22 -2.17
CA ILE A 140 -2.22 -0.94 -0.90
C ILE A 140 -2.96 -0.17 0.21
N MET A 141 -2.82 1.16 0.29
CA MET A 141 -3.55 1.98 1.28
C MET A 141 -5.07 1.92 1.05
N ASN A 142 -5.52 2.00 -0.20
CA ASN A 142 -6.93 1.82 -0.58
C ASN A 142 -7.45 0.44 -0.15
N TRP A 143 -6.66 -0.61 -0.37
CA TRP A 143 -7.01 -1.95 0.08
C TRP A 143 -7.08 -2.02 1.61
N ALA A 144 -6.14 -1.39 2.32
CA ALA A 144 -6.11 -1.40 3.78
C ALA A 144 -7.36 -0.75 4.37
N GLU A 145 -7.75 0.43 3.90
CA GLU A 145 -8.96 1.13 4.36
C GLU A 145 -10.24 0.32 4.14
N LYS A 146 -10.30 -0.42 3.04
CA LYS A 146 -11.47 -1.24 2.70
C LYS A 146 -11.56 -2.52 3.52
N ASN A 147 -10.43 -3.12 3.89
CA ASN A 147 -10.39 -4.50 4.39
C ASN A 147 -9.93 -4.64 5.84
N LEU A 148 -9.24 -3.64 6.40
CA LEU A 148 -8.71 -3.72 7.76
C LEU A 148 -9.58 -2.95 8.74
N PRO A 149 -10.10 -3.60 9.80
CA PRO A 149 -10.81 -2.90 10.86
C PRO A 149 -9.82 -2.12 11.74
N GLN A 150 -10.35 -1.16 12.50
CA GLN A 150 -9.58 -0.48 13.57
C GLN A 150 -8.29 0.20 13.08
N LEU A 151 -8.26 0.65 11.82
CA LEU A 151 -7.24 1.58 11.35
C LEU A 151 -7.48 2.96 11.96
N ALA A 152 -6.42 3.59 12.46
CA ALA A 152 -6.47 4.99 12.84
C ALA A 152 -6.61 5.85 11.57
N GLN A 153 -7.55 6.79 11.59
CA GLN A 153 -7.83 7.68 10.46
C GLN A 153 -7.64 9.15 10.86
N ASN A 154 -7.41 10.02 9.89
CA ASN A 154 -7.49 11.48 10.00
C ASN A 154 -8.29 12.04 8.81
N GLN A 155 -8.24 13.36 8.58
CA GLN A 155 -8.98 13.99 7.49
C GLN A 155 -8.61 13.49 6.08
N ASN A 156 -7.42 12.90 5.90
CA ASN A 156 -6.95 12.40 4.60
C ASN A 156 -7.27 10.91 4.39
N GLY A 157 -7.70 10.18 5.43
CA GLY A 157 -7.89 8.73 5.41
C GLY A 157 -7.04 8.01 6.46
N VAL A 158 -6.62 6.78 6.18
CA VAL A 158 -5.75 5.99 7.05
C VAL A 158 -4.46 6.74 7.38
N ARG A 159 -4.13 6.82 8.67
CA ARG A 159 -2.86 7.39 9.13
C ARG A 159 -1.73 6.44 8.82
N THR A 160 -0.97 6.76 7.77
CA THR A 160 0.08 5.87 7.26
C THR A 160 1.45 6.49 7.42
N GLY A 161 2.41 5.69 7.89
CA GLY A 161 3.84 5.95 7.77
C GLY A 161 4.49 4.89 6.87
N MET A 162 5.71 5.16 6.38
CA MET A 162 6.46 4.19 5.59
C MET A 162 7.93 4.17 5.98
N ILE A 163 8.54 2.99 5.92
CA ILE A 163 9.96 2.76 6.17
C ILE A 163 10.54 1.78 5.16
N GLY A 164 11.81 1.97 4.81
CA GLY A 164 12.51 1.10 3.88
C GLY A 164 13.84 1.69 3.46
N GLU A 165 14.76 0.82 3.06
CA GLU A 165 16.11 1.18 2.67
C GLU A 165 16.37 1.05 1.16
N SER A 166 17.37 1.81 0.68
CA SER A 166 17.84 1.74 -0.70
C SER A 166 16.69 1.92 -1.69
N TYR A 167 16.31 0.87 -2.42
CA TYR A 167 15.17 0.89 -3.35
C TYR A 167 13.84 1.22 -2.67
N ALA A 168 13.60 0.69 -1.48
CA ALA A 168 12.41 0.96 -0.70
C ALA A 168 12.36 2.40 -0.19
N GLY A 169 13.51 3.06 -0.04
CA GLY A 169 13.59 4.49 0.27
C GLY A 169 13.14 5.36 -0.91
N GLY A 170 13.52 5.01 -2.14
CA GLY A 170 13.19 5.80 -3.33
C GLY A 170 11.68 5.88 -3.58
N VAL A 171 10.96 4.77 -3.34
CA VAL A 171 9.51 4.71 -3.48
C VAL A 171 8.78 5.59 -2.45
N GLN A 172 9.36 5.80 -1.27
CA GLN A 172 8.75 6.66 -0.24
C GLN A 172 8.63 8.11 -0.71
N TYR A 173 9.66 8.64 -1.38
CA TYR A 173 9.62 10.01 -1.89
C TYR A 173 8.49 10.21 -2.88
N ILE A 174 8.43 9.37 -3.93
CA ILE A 174 7.40 9.51 -4.98
C ILE A 174 5.99 9.25 -4.44
N ALA A 175 5.80 8.33 -3.49
CA ALA A 175 4.49 8.07 -2.90
C ALA A 175 4.03 9.23 -2.01
N SER A 176 4.93 9.77 -1.18
CA SER A 176 4.61 10.88 -0.27
C SER A 176 4.27 12.18 -1.00
N ALA A 177 4.81 12.38 -2.20
CA ALA A 177 4.49 13.52 -3.04
C ALA A 177 3.08 13.44 -3.66
N LEU A 178 2.52 12.23 -3.78
CA LEU A 178 1.26 12.00 -4.50
C LEU A 178 0.06 11.73 -3.59
N ASP A 179 0.26 11.23 -2.36
CA ASP A 179 -0.85 10.83 -1.50
C ASP A 179 -0.71 11.35 -0.06
N PRO A 180 -1.64 12.21 0.41
CA PRO A 180 -1.55 12.87 1.70
C PRO A 180 -1.89 11.95 2.89
N ARG A 181 -2.26 10.69 2.67
CA ARG A 181 -2.41 9.69 3.75
C ARG A 181 -1.05 9.29 4.33
N LEU A 182 0.01 9.40 3.53
CA LEU A 182 1.38 9.11 3.96
C LEU A 182 1.98 10.31 4.71
N GLN A 183 1.90 10.27 6.04
CA GLN A 183 2.24 11.40 6.92
C GLN A 183 3.69 11.42 7.39
N ALA A 184 4.36 10.28 7.34
CA ALA A 184 5.74 10.13 7.77
C ALA A 184 6.46 9.13 6.87
N ILE A 185 7.66 9.48 6.46
CA ILE A 185 8.57 8.60 5.74
C ILE A 185 9.88 8.47 6.51
N VAL A 186 10.46 7.28 6.49
CA VAL A 186 11.77 6.97 7.07
C VAL A 186 12.61 6.31 5.98
N PRO A 187 13.09 7.09 4.99
CA PRO A 187 13.93 6.58 3.91
C PRO A 187 15.35 6.35 4.43
N ILE A 188 15.82 5.10 4.37
CA ILE A 188 17.15 4.71 4.86
C ILE A 188 18.09 4.47 3.67
N THR A 189 19.32 5.02 3.71
CA THR A 189 20.39 4.77 2.69
C THR A 189 19.90 4.77 1.24
N THR A 190 19.01 5.71 0.90
CA THR A 190 18.45 5.86 -0.44
C THR A 190 19.05 7.07 -1.15
N TRP A 191 18.75 7.22 -2.43
CA TRP A 191 19.22 8.35 -3.24
C TRP A 191 18.30 9.56 -3.09
N HIS A 192 18.86 10.76 -3.25
CA HIS A 192 18.07 11.95 -3.61
C HIS A 192 17.95 12.09 -5.14
N ASP A 193 18.96 11.64 -5.88
CA ASP A 193 18.99 11.58 -7.35
C ASP A 193 19.53 10.21 -7.77
N ILE A 194 18.68 9.43 -8.45
CA ILE A 194 19.03 8.07 -8.86
C ILE A 194 20.09 8.05 -9.96
N VAL A 195 20.10 9.06 -10.83
CA VAL A 195 21.07 9.15 -11.93
C VAL A 195 22.44 9.47 -11.36
N ASP A 196 22.54 10.48 -10.51
CA ASP A 196 23.81 10.84 -9.87
C ASP A 196 24.32 9.72 -8.95
N SER A 197 23.43 9.02 -8.24
CA SER A 197 23.81 7.86 -7.43
C SER A 197 24.49 6.73 -8.24
N LEU A 198 24.09 6.56 -9.49
CA LEU A 198 24.55 5.51 -10.40
C LEU A 198 25.71 5.96 -11.31
N VAL A 199 25.73 7.23 -11.68
CA VAL A 199 26.65 7.85 -12.64
C VAL A 199 27.17 9.17 -12.05
N PRO A 200 27.87 9.15 -10.90
CA PRO A 200 28.32 10.38 -10.25
C PRO A 200 29.29 11.13 -11.15
N ASN A 201 29.09 12.44 -11.30
CA ASN A 201 29.91 13.30 -12.17
C ASN A 201 30.02 12.78 -13.63
N GLY A 202 29.02 12.05 -14.12
CA GLY A 202 29.04 11.47 -15.47
C GLY A 202 29.87 10.18 -15.61
N VAL A 203 30.46 9.67 -14.52
CA VAL A 203 31.25 8.43 -14.52
C VAL A 203 30.42 7.28 -13.95
N PRO A 204 30.04 6.28 -14.77
CA PRO A 204 29.20 5.18 -14.29
C PRO A 204 29.91 4.27 -13.28
N LYS A 205 29.19 3.82 -12.25
CA LYS A 205 29.65 2.75 -11.35
C LYS A 205 29.46 1.39 -12.04
N GLY A 206 30.31 1.07 -13.02
CA GLY A 206 30.18 -0.09 -13.92
C GLY A 206 29.93 -1.43 -13.21
N ASP A 207 30.74 -1.77 -12.21
CA ASP A 207 30.58 -3.02 -11.46
C ASP A 207 29.25 -3.09 -10.69
N TRP A 208 28.85 -1.98 -10.08
CA TRP A 208 27.59 -1.90 -9.36
C TRP A 208 26.39 -2.00 -10.30
N LEU A 209 26.44 -1.31 -11.43
CA LEU A 209 25.41 -1.36 -12.46
C LEU A 209 25.30 -2.77 -13.07
N SER A 210 26.43 -3.44 -13.28
CA SER A 210 26.48 -4.84 -13.71
C SER A 210 25.83 -5.78 -12.70
N PHE A 211 26.11 -5.60 -11.41
CA PHE A 211 25.50 -6.36 -10.33
C PHE A 211 23.97 -6.14 -10.28
N LEU A 212 23.51 -4.88 -10.33
CA LEU A 212 22.08 -4.56 -10.36
C LEU A 212 21.37 -5.19 -11.56
N ASN A 213 22.02 -5.19 -12.73
CA ASN A 213 21.51 -5.87 -13.92
C ASN A 213 21.40 -7.37 -13.70
N LEU A 214 22.44 -8.02 -13.16
CA LEU A 214 22.41 -9.45 -12.88
C LEU A 214 21.24 -9.80 -11.96
N ILE A 215 21.03 -9.03 -10.89
CA ILE A 215 19.93 -9.26 -9.96
C ILE A 215 18.57 -8.99 -10.64
N GLY A 216 18.40 -7.89 -11.37
CA GLY A 216 17.12 -7.59 -12.00
C GLY A 216 16.77 -8.47 -13.21
N ASP A 217 17.75 -8.93 -13.98
CA ASP A 217 17.54 -9.77 -15.16
C ASP A 217 17.55 -11.26 -14.84
N TRP A 218 18.41 -11.73 -13.95
CA TRP A 218 18.55 -13.17 -13.65
C TRP A 218 17.72 -13.58 -12.43
N TRP A 219 17.79 -12.83 -11.33
CA TRP A 219 17.07 -13.16 -10.09
C TRP A 219 15.58 -12.81 -10.16
N ASN A 220 15.22 -11.72 -10.85
CA ASN A 220 13.83 -11.29 -11.03
C ASN A 220 13.21 -11.69 -12.39
N TRP A 221 13.76 -12.68 -13.12
CA TRP A 221 13.24 -13.16 -14.42
C TRP A 221 13.04 -12.06 -15.49
N LYS A 222 14.06 -11.23 -15.77
CA LYS A 222 14.05 -10.21 -16.85
C LYS A 222 12.94 -9.17 -16.74
N LYS A 223 12.62 -8.77 -15.51
CA LYS A 223 11.55 -7.81 -15.25
C LYS A 223 12.01 -6.35 -15.23
N LEU A 224 13.30 -6.07 -15.41
CA LEU A 224 13.78 -4.71 -15.68
C LEU A 224 13.28 -4.20 -17.03
N ILE A 225 12.91 -2.92 -17.11
CA ILE A 225 12.49 -2.33 -18.39
C ILE A 225 13.69 -2.13 -19.36
N PRO A 226 13.47 -2.26 -20.69
CA PRO A 226 14.56 -2.28 -21.68
C PRO A 226 15.46 -1.03 -21.71
N ASN A 227 14.91 0.15 -21.41
CA ASN A 227 15.66 1.41 -21.45
C ASN A 227 16.72 1.49 -20.34
N LEU A 228 16.44 0.92 -19.17
CA LEU A 228 17.40 0.83 -18.07
C LEU A 228 18.52 -0.17 -18.39
N ASN A 229 18.16 -1.31 -19.00
CA ASN A 229 19.14 -2.29 -19.51
C ASN A 229 20.08 -1.66 -20.55
N LYS A 230 19.58 -0.69 -21.35
CA LYS A 230 20.38 0.03 -22.34
C LYS A 230 21.37 1.01 -21.67
N LEU A 231 20.94 1.78 -20.68
CA LEU A 231 21.81 2.68 -19.91
C LEU A 231 22.94 1.92 -19.21
N ILE A 232 22.63 0.77 -18.61
CA ILE A 232 23.64 -0.07 -17.94
C ILE A 232 24.61 -0.70 -18.95
N LYS A 233 24.12 -1.16 -20.10
CA LYS A 233 25.01 -1.69 -21.16
C LYS A 233 25.93 -0.64 -21.75
N ILE A 234 25.52 0.63 -21.79
CA ILE A 234 26.36 1.73 -22.25
C ILE A 234 27.45 2.02 -21.21
N SER A 235 27.11 2.04 -19.92
CA SER A 235 28.07 2.17 -18.81
C SER A 235 29.21 1.15 -18.91
N ASN A 236 28.89 -0.13 -19.11
CA ASN A 236 29.89 -1.21 -19.16
C ASN A 236 30.76 -1.22 -20.42
N LYS A 237 30.48 -0.37 -21.41
CA LYS A 237 31.33 -0.20 -22.61
C LYS A 237 32.33 0.96 -22.46
N VAL A 238 32.18 1.80 -21.43
CA VAL A 238 32.98 3.00 -21.22
C VAL A 238 33.97 2.83 -20.07
N SER A 239 33.81 1.78 -19.25
CA SER A 239 34.81 1.26 -18.29
C SER A 239 35.73 0.25 -18.96
#